data_AF-A0AAV4F2P9-F1
#
_entry.id   AF-A0AAV4F2P9-F1
#
_cell.length_a   1.000
_cell.length_b   1.000
_cell.length_c   1.000
_cell.angle_alpha   90.00
_cell.angle_beta   90.00
_cell.angle_gamma   90.00
#
_symmetry.space_group_name_H-M   'P 1'
#
loop_
_entity.id
_entity.type
_entity.pdbx_description
1 polymer ?
#
loop_
_entity_poly.entity_id
_entity_poly.type
_entity_poly.pdbx_seq_one_letter_code
_entity_poly.pdbx_strand_id
1 'polypeptide(L)'
;MLLEECIISKKDKYVVERLFRKRKKEKLSLCETGLSNLVDAARAWRHGALLIQLQGKNKEALVEFLFQQWCQASSNLLKIRVVFIALGLLCHSISSDDQDITVKAIEDLEYNHEEADTRMLPHARHIAVSSDHIIIHSPDTDVLLISCAISKALMPSSMFTLAVV
;
A
#
# COMPACT_ATOMS: atom_id res chain seq x y z
N MET A 1 1.67 -1.79 24.92
CA MET A 1 2.94 -1.12 25.29
C MET A 1 2.81 0.33 24.86
N LEU A 2 2.85 1.31 25.78
CA LEU A 2 2.67 2.73 25.43
C LEU A 2 3.99 3.31 24.91
N LEU A 3 3.92 4.12 23.84
CA LEU A 3 5.09 4.75 23.23
C LEU A 3 5.63 5.89 24.10
N GLU A 4 6.94 6.08 24.06
CA GLU A 4 7.64 7.16 24.77
C GLU A 4 7.82 8.42 23.93
N GLU A 5 7.59 8.33 22.62
CA GLU A 5 7.78 9.38 21.63
C GLU A 5 6.53 9.55 20.76
N CYS A 6 6.19 10.80 20.41
CA CYS A 6 5.06 11.11 19.56
C CYS A 6 5.33 10.69 18.11
N ILE A 7 4.44 9.89 17.51
CA ILE A 7 4.58 9.40 16.13
C ILE A 7 4.62 10.55 15.10
N ILE A 8 3.88 11.64 15.37
CA ILE A 8 3.76 12.79 14.45
C ILE A 8 4.95 13.74 14.59
N SER A 9 5.26 14.16 15.82
CA SER A 9 6.25 15.23 16.05
C SER A 9 7.65 14.73 16.34
N LYS A 10 7.83 13.43 16.58
CA LYS A 10 9.10 12.82 17.00
C LYS A 10 9.69 13.51 18.23
N LYS A 11 8.81 13.91 19.15
CA LYS A 11 9.15 14.60 20.40
C LYS A 11 8.61 13.82 21.59
N ASP A 12 9.40 13.85 22.65
CA ASP A 12 9.05 13.32 23.96
C ASP A 12 8.09 14.27 24.70
N LYS A 13 7.17 13.70 25.47
CA LYS A 13 6.33 14.47 26.40
C LYS A 13 7.02 14.61 27.75
N TYR A 14 7.08 15.84 28.24
CA TYR A 14 7.63 16.17 29.56
C TYR A 14 6.56 16.83 30.44
N VAL A 15 6.45 16.37 31.68
CA VAL A 15 5.63 17.01 32.71
C VAL A 15 6.56 17.60 33.77
N VAL A 16 6.22 18.79 34.27
CA VAL A 16 6.94 19.41 35.38
C VAL A 16 6.37 18.87 36.69
N GLU A 17 7.21 18.18 37.46
CA GLU A 17 6.84 17.63 38.75
C GLU A 17 6.63 18.75 39.78
N ARG A 18 5.46 18.82 40.41
CA ARG A 18 5.06 19.96 41.26
C ARG A 18 5.99 20.18 42.46
N LEU A 19 6.53 19.11 43.03
CA LEU A 19 7.36 19.17 44.24
C LEU A 19 8.78 19.66 43.97
N PHE A 20 9.41 19.18 42.89
CA PHE A 20 10.82 19.46 42.60
C PHE A 20 11.02 20.44 41.44
N ARG A 21 9.95 20.86 40.77
CA ARG A 21 9.94 21.68 39.54
C ARG A 21 10.85 21.12 38.42
N LYS A 22 11.18 19.83 38.47
CA LYS A 22 12.00 19.15 37.46
C LYS A 22 11.09 18.60 36.36
N ARG A 23 11.59 18.64 35.12
CA ARG A 23 10.94 17.99 33.98
C ARG A 23 11.17 16.49 34.07
N LYS A 24 10.09 15.72 33.98
CA LYS A 24 10.12 14.26 33.93
C LYS A 24 9.48 13.81 32.61
N LYS A 25 10.15 12.87 31.93
CA LYS A 25 9.61 12.26 30.72
C LYS A 25 8.39 11.41 31.10
N GLU A 26 7.28 11.62 30.39
CA GLU A 26 6.02 10.93 30.63
C GLU A 26 5.69 10.04 29.43
N LYS A 27 5.16 8.84 29.70
CA LYS A 27 4.67 7.94 28.65
C LYS A 27 3.40 8.51 28.03
N LEU A 28 3.28 8.43 26.71
CA LEU A 28 2.11 8.93 26.00
C LEU A 28 0.91 8.00 26.21
N SER A 29 -0.29 8.57 26.41
CA SER A 29 -1.54 7.80 26.47
C SER A 29 -2.02 7.36 25.08
N LEU A 30 -2.91 6.36 25.02
CA LEU A 30 -3.44 5.82 23.76
C LEU A 30 -4.11 6.90 22.87
N CYS A 31 -4.78 7.87 23.50
CA CYS A 31 -5.42 9.00 22.82
C CYS A 31 -4.40 9.98 22.24
N GLU A 32 -3.29 10.21 22.96
CA GLU A 32 -2.17 11.06 22.53
C GLU A 32 -1.26 10.37 21.50
N THR A 33 -1.34 9.05 21.38
CA THR A 33 -0.64 8.24 20.37
C THR A 33 -1.45 7.99 19.10
N GLY A 34 -2.63 8.60 18.94
CA GLY A 34 -3.29 8.69 17.64
C GLY A 34 -4.65 8.01 17.48
N LEU A 35 -5.52 8.01 18.51
CA LEU A 35 -6.88 7.45 18.35
C LEU A 35 -8.05 8.40 18.57
N SER A 36 -7.87 9.62 19.09
CA SER A 36 -9.01 10.53 19.28
C SER A 36 -9.07 11.73 18.33
N ASN A 37 -8.27 11.73 17.25
CA ASN A 37 -8.45 12.48 15.98
C ASN A 37 -7.09 12.71 15.29
N LEU A 38 -6.38 11.63 14.99
CA LEU A 38 -5.08 11.66 14.30
C LEU A 38 -5.15 12.41 12.95
N VAL A 39 -6.29 12.32 12.27
CA VAL A 39 -6.56 13.06 11.02
C VAL A 39 -6.63 14.57 11.26
N ASP A 40 -7.32 15.03 12.31
CA ASP A 40 -7.43 16.47 12.59
C ASP A 40 -6.10 17.04 13.08
N ALA A 41 -5.33 16.25 13.83
CA ALA A 41 -3.95 16.59 14.15
C ALA A 41 -3.11 16.73 12.86
N ALA A 42 -3.11 15.72 11.98
CA ALA A 42 -2.39 15.80 10.71
C ALA A 42 -2.81 17.01 9.85
N ARG A 43 -4.10 17.39 9.87
CA ARG A 43 -4.63 18.60 9.20
C ARG A 43 -4.11 19.89 9.80
N ALA A 44 -4.20 20.03 11.13
CA ALA A 44 -3.74 21.22 11.84
C ALA A 44 -2.24 21.48 11.60
N TRP A 45 -1.44 20.42 11.52
CA TRP A 45 0.00 20.49 11.29
C TRP A 45 0.41 20.48 9.81
N ARG A 46 -0.55 20.50 8.86
CA ARG A 46 -0.32 20.44 7.40
C ARG A 46 0.60 19.30 6.97
N HIS A 47 0.51 18.16 7.66
CA HIS A 47 1.40 17.04 7.45
C HIS A 47 0.93 16.18 6.26
N GLY A 48 1.11 16.70 5.03
CA GLY A 48 0.53 16.15 3.80
C GLY A 48 0.76 14.65 3.59
N ALA A 49 1.99 14.15 3.84
CA ALA A 49 2.31 12.73 3.72
C ALA A 49 1.48 11.85 4.67
N LEU A 50 1.25 12.32 5.90
CA LEU A 50 0.47 11.60 6.91
C LEU A 50 -1.03 11.66 6.56
N LEU A 51 -1.52 12.77 6.01
CA LEU A 51 -2.89 12.90 5.54
C LEU A 51 -3.20 11.97 4.36
N ILE A 52 -2.26 11.80 3.44
CA ILE A 52 -2.38 10.84 2.33
C ILE A 52 -2.40 9.41 2.88
N GLN A 53 -1.57 9.10 3.87
CA GLN A 53 -1.54 7.77 4.49
C GLN A 53 -2.82 7.42 5.26
N LEU A 54 -3.41 8.41 5.96
CA LEU A 54 -4.57 8.22 6.83
C LEU A 54 -5.93 8.29 6.11
N GLN A 55 -5.99 8.84 4.89
CA GLN A 55 -7.23 8.92 4.12
C GLN A 55 -7.25 7.85 3.02
N GLY A 56 -7.89 6.71 3.29
CA GLY A 56 -8.08 5.63 2.30
C GLY A 56 -8.69 6.13 0.98
N LYS A 57 -9.67 7.03 1.06
CA LYS A 57 -10.27 7.69 -0.12
C LYS A 57 -9.28 8.43 -1.01
N ASN A 58 -8.20 8.99 -0.46
CA ASN A 58 -7.17 9.67 -1.26
C ASN A 58 -6.31 8.65 -2.02
N LYS A 59 -6.08 7.47 -1.44
CA LYS A 59 -5.32 6.40 -2.11
C LYS A 59 -6.12 5.83 -3.27
N GLU A 60 -7.41 5.55 -3.06
CA GLU A 60 -8.32 5.09 -4.12
C GLU A 60 -8.44 6.13 -5.24
N ALA A 61 -8.69 7.40 -4.91
CA ALA A 61 -8.76 8.48 -5.89
C ALA A 61 -7.43 8.67 -6.66
N LEU A 62 -6.29 8.45 -6.02
CA LEU A 62 -4.99 8.50 -6.68
C LEU A 62 -4.83 7.34 -7.68
N VAL A 63 -5.20 6.13 -7.31
CA VAL A 63 -5.13 4.96 -8.21
C VAL A 63 -6.09 5.15 -9.39
N GLU A 64 -7.32 5.63 -9.16
CA GLU A 64 -8.27 5.99 -10.21
C GLU A 64 -7.71 7.07 -11.15
N PHE A 65 -7.11 8.13 -10.60
CA PHE A 65 -6.49 9.17 -11.39
C PHE A 65 -5.34 8.60 -12.26
N LEU A 66 -4.43 7.82 -11.67
CA LEU A 66 -3.32 7.21 -12.39
C LEU A 66 -3.81 6.28 -13.51
N PHE A 67 -4.83 5.48 -13.23
CA PHE A 67 -5.48 4.63 -14.23
C PHE A 67 -5.99 5.46 -15.41
N GLN A 68 -6.78 6.51 -15.14
CA GLN A 68 -7.31 7.39 -16.18
C GLN A 68 -6.20 8.04 -17.01
N GLN A 69 -5.15 8.54 -16.36
CA GLN A 69 -4.01 9.15 -17.05
C GLN A 69 -3.25 8.14 -17.91
N TRP A 70 -3.07 6.91 -17.43
CA TRP A 70 -2.40 5.86 -18.19
C TRP A 70 -3.23 5.35 -19.36
N CYS A 71 -4.56 5.26 -19.22
CA CYS A 71 -5.44 4.95 -20.34
C CYS A 71 -5.40 6.01 -21.47
N GLN A 72 -5.07 7.26 -21.13
CA GLN A 72 -5.00 8.38 -22.07
C GLN A 72 -3.56 8.73 -22.49
N ALA A 73 -2.56 8.02 -21.95
CA ALA A 73 -1.17 8.26 -22.28
C ALA A 73 -0.87 7.87 -23.73
N SER A 74 0.24 8.36 -24.28
CA SER A 74 0.75 7.81 -25.54
C SER A 74 1.46 6.48 -25.26
N SER A 75 1.36 5.52 -26.20
CA SER A 75 2.04 4.22 -26.10
C SER A 75 3.55 4.36 -25.83
N ASN A 76 4.16 5.40 -26.39
CA ASN A 76 5.57 5.76 -26.23
C ASN A 76 6.00 6.04 -24.78
N LEU A 77 5.08 6.48 -23.92
CA LEU A 77 5.34 6.78 -22.50
C LEU A 77 5.31 5.53 -21.64
N LEU A 78 4.46 4.57 -21.97
CA LEU A 78 4.32 3.30 -21.25
C LEU A 78 5.09 2.22 -22.00
N LYS A 79 6.41 2.15 -21.78
CA LYS A 79 7.24 1.00 -22.21
C LYS A 79 6.98 -0.25 -21.36
N ILE A 80 5.73 -0.46 -20.96
CA ILE A 80 5.32 -1.57 -20.11
C ILE A 80 4.48 -2.51 -20.96
N ARG A 81 4.82 -3.80 -20.93
CA ARG A 81 4.13 -4.83 -21.70
C ARG A 81 2.68 -4.99 -21.23
N VAL A 82 2.47 -5.14 -19.92
CA VAL A 82 1.16 -5.19 -19.27
C VAL A 82 1.28 -4.69 -17.82
N VAL A 83 0.36 -3.84 -17.38
CA VAL A 83 0.16 -3.44 -15.98
C VAL A 83 -1.22 -3.91 -15.54
N PHE A 84 -1.33 -4.53 -14.37
CA PHE A 84 -2.62 -4.82 -13.75
C PHE A 84 -2.90 -3.82 -12.63
N ILE A 85 -4.11 -3.27 -12.60
CA ILE A 85 -4.52 -2.23 -11.67
C ILE A 85 -5.85 -2.63 -11.05
N ALA A 86 -5.85 -2.78 -9.72
CA ALA A 86 -7.07 -3.04 -8.97
C ALA A 86 -7.81 -1.71 -8.71
N LEU A 87 -9.07 -1.62 -9.14
CA LEU A 87 -9.96 -0.48 -8.96
C LEU A 87 -11.27 -0.95 -8.34
N GLY A 88 -11.46 -0.64 -7.06
CA GLY A 88 -12.59 -1.14 -6.30
C GLY A 88 -12.61 -2.67 -6.26
N LEU A 89 -13.62 -3.27 -6.88
CA LEU A 89 -13.79 -4.72 -6.97
C LEU A 89 -13.15 -5.34 -8.21
N LEU A 90 -12.93 -4.56 -9.27
CA LEU A 90 -12.47 -5.05 -10.56
C LEU A 90 -10.99 -4.77 -10.79
N CYS A 91 -10.31 -5.71 -11.45
CA CYS A 91 -8.95 -5.52 -11.93
C CYS A 91 -8.95 -5.19 -13.42
N HIS A 92 -8.08 -4.28 -13.84
CA HIS A 92 -7.91 -3.90 -15.23
C HIS A 92 -6.48 -4.15 -15.67
N SER A 93 -6.29 -4.74 -16.84
CA SER A 93 -5.00 -4.81 -17.52
C SER A 93 -4.87 -3.64 -18.49
N ILE A 94 -3.77 -2.89 -18.40
CA ILE A 94 -3.34 -1.91 -19.39
C ILE A 94 -2.13 -2.49 -20.12
N SER A 95 -2.21 -2.67 -21.42
CA SER A 95 -1.07 -3.05 -22.27
C SER A 95 -0.79 -1.96 -23.29
N SER A 96 0.48 -1.70 -23.54
CA SER A 96 0.93 -0.74 -24.55
C SER A 96 1.63 -1.52 -25.65
N ASP A 97 1.06 -1.49 -26.85
CA ASP A 97 1.71 -1.94 -28.07
C ASP A 97 2.24 -0.71 -28.84
N ASP A 98 3.11 -0.89 -29.84
CA ASP A 98 3.86 0.19 -30.51
C ASP A 98 2.99 1.36 -31.05
N GLN A 99 1.68 1.20 -31.16
CA GLN A 99 0.75 2.21 -31.69
C GLN A 99 -0.39 2.58 -30.73
N ASP A 100 -0.84 1.68 -29.85
CA ASP A 100 -2.07 1.87 -29.08
C ASP A 100 -1.99 1.29 -27.66
N ILE A 101 -2.79 1.87 -26.77
CA ILE A 101 -3.03 1.37 -25.42
C ILE A 101 -4.32 0.55 -25.41
N THR A 102 -4.23 -0.69 -24.97
CA THR A 102 -5.38 -1.56 -24.76
C THR A 102 -5.69 -1.70 -23.28
N VAL A 103 -6.96 -1.53 -22.92
CA VAL A 103 -7.46 -1.67 -21.54
C VAL A 103 -8.50 -2.78 -21.51
N LYS A 104 -8.37 -3.74 -20.59
CA LYS A 104 -9.33 -4.84 -20.41
C LYS A 104 -9.64 -5.05 -18.94
N ALA A 105 -10.91 -5.21 -18.59
CA ALA A 105 -11.29 -5.71 -17.28
C ALA A 105 -11.00 -7.22 -17.20
N ILE A 106 -10.53 -7.70 -16.06
CA ILE A 106 -10.21 -9.11 -15.81
C ILE A 106 -11.14 -9.61 -14.71
N GLU A 107 -12.25 -10.23 -15.12
CA GLU A 107 -13.29 -10.75 -14.22
C GLU A 107 -12.75 -11.84 -13.29
N ASP A 108 -11.81 -12.67 -13.76
CA ASP A 108 -11.14 -13.71 -12.96
C ASP A 108 -10.35 -13.14 -11.76
N LEU A 109 -10.10 -11.84 -11.76
CA LEU A 109 -9.40 -11.10 -10.71
C LEU A 109 -10.34 -10.14 -9.96
N GLU A 110 -11.65 -10.30 -10.10
CA GLU A 110 -12.62 -9.64 -9.24
C GLU A 110 -12.43 -10.12 -7.80
N TYR A 111 -12.25 -9.19 -6.86
CA TYR A 111 -11.93 -9.54 -5.48
C TYR A 111 -12.54 -8.55 -4.49
N ASN A 112 -13.27 -9.09 -3.51
CA ASN A 112 -14.01 -8.33 -2.49
C ASN A 112 -13.27 -8.20 -1.14
N HIS A 113 -12.04 -8.70 -1.06
CA HIS A 113 -11.27 -8.77 0.18
C HIS A 113 -10.52 -7.46 0.48
N GLU A 114 -10.27 -7.24 1.78
CA GLU A 114 -10.06 -5.92 2.39
C GLU A 114 -8.67 -5.28 2.18
N GLU A 115 -7.61 -6.06 1.90
CA GLU A 115 -6.24 -5.55 1.92
C GLU A 115 -5.55 -5.59 0.56
N ALA A 116 -5.20 -4.41 0.04
CA ALA A 116 -4.60 -4.22 -1.30
C ALA A 116 -3.30 -5.04 -1.48
N ASP A 117 -2.53 -5.19 -0.41
CA ASP A 117 -1.21 -5.82 -0.46
C ASP A 117 -1.30 -7.33 -0.68
N THR A 118 -2.37 -7.99 -0.23
CA THR A 118 -2.57 -9.43 -0.49
C THR A 118 -3.20 -9.72 -1.86
N ARG A 119 -3.78 -8.71 -2.53
CA ARG A 119 -4.39 -8.86 -3.86
C ARG A 119 -3.38 -9.28 -4.92
N MET A 120 -2.09 -9.00 -4.73
CA MET A 120 -1.03 -9.42 -5.66
C MET A 120 -0.89 -10.95 -5.79
N LEU A 121 -1.39 -11.73 -4.82
CA LEU A 121 -1.30 -13.19 -4.84
C LEU A 121 -2.25 -13.84 -5.88
N PRO A 122 -3.55 -13.46 -5.98
CA PRO A 122 -4.39 -13.78 -7.12
C PRO A 122 -3.78 -13.41 -8.48
N HIS A 123 -3.18 -12.20 -8.59
CA HIS A 123 -2.49 -11.79 -9.81
C HIS A 123 -1.31 -12.70 -10.15
N ALA A 124 -0.49 -13.06 -9.16
CA ALA A 124 0.60 -14.01 -9.33
C ALA A 124 0.08 -15.36 -9.86
N ARG A 125 -1.01 -15.88 -9.28
CA ARG A 125 -1.64 -17.12 -9.77
C ARG A 125 -2.11 -17.02 -11.21
N HIS A 126 -2.78 -15.92 -11.57
CA HIS A 126 -3.28 -15.70 -12.92
C HIS A 126 -2.13 -15.66 -13.94
N ILE A 127 -1.02 -15.00 -13.58
CA ILE A 127 0.16 -14.89 -14.44
C ILE A 127 0.95 -16.20 -14.51
N ALA A 128 0.97 -17.00 -13.43
CA ALA A 128 1.68 -18.30 -13.36
C ALA A 128 1.25 -19.28 -14.45
N VAL A 129 0.04 -19.15 -15.00
CA VAL A 129 -0.44 -19.96 -16.13
C VAL A 129 0.38 -19.74 -17.40
N SER A 130 0.95 -18.54 -17.56
CA SER A 130 1.64 -18.11 -18.79
C SER A 130 3.11 -17.75 -18.57
N SER A 131 3.56 -17.68 -17.32
CA SER A 131 4.89 -17.23 -16.94
C SER A 131 5.52 -18.16 -15.90
N ASP A 132 6.73 -18.62 -16.20
CA ASP A 132 7.50 -19.52 -15.33
C ASP A 132 8.11 -18.84 -14.11
N HIS A 133 8.31 -17.52 -14.19
CA HIS A 133 9.01 -16.75 -13.19
C HIS A 133 8.13 -15.60 -12.70
N ILE A 134 7.90 -15.55 -11.39
CA ILE A 134 7.13 -14.49 -10.75
C ILE A 134 7.97 -13.83 -9.69
N ILE A 135 8.07 -12.50 -9.78
CA ILE A 135 8.74 -11.68 -8.78
C ILE A 135 7.69 -10.80 -8.12
N ILE A 136 7.54 -10.96 -6.81
CA ILE A 136 6.64 -10.15 -5.98
C ILE A 136 7.50 -9.17 -5.19
N HIS A 137 7.29 -7.87 -5.43
CA HIS A 137 7.88 -6.81 -4.63
C HIS A 137 6.82 -6.27 -3.69
N SER A 138 6.99 -6.51 -2.38
CA SER A 138 6.13 -5.95 -1.36
C SER A 138 6.92 -5.68 -0.10
N PRO A 139 6.82 -4.48 0.52
CA PRO A 139 7.43 -4.22 1.82
C PRO A 139 6.70 -4.95 2.97
N ASP A 140 5.51 -5.49 2.70
CA ASP A 140 4.70 -6.17 3.70
C ASP A 140 5.19 -7.61 3.94
N THR A 141 5.42 -7.94 5.21
CA THR A 141 5.88 -9.26 5.64
C THR A 141 4.77 -10.30 5.53
N ASP A 142 3.50 -9.89 5.64
CA ASP A 142 2.37 -10.81 5.51
C ASP A 142 2.29 -11.36 4.08
N VAL A 143 2.55 -10.51 3.08
CA VAL A 143 2.69 -10.93 1.68
C VAL A 143 3.81 -11.96 1.51
N LEU A 144 4.97 -11.75 2.14
CA LEU A 144 6.08 -12.71 2.10
C LEU A 144 5.69 -14.06 2.71
N LEU A 145 5.13 -14.05 3.91
CA LEU A 145 4.73 -15.27 4.62
C LEU A 145 3.67 -16.05 3.85
N ILE A 146 2.64 -15.37 3.36
CA ILE A 146 1.58 -16.01 2.56
C ILE A 146 2.16 -16.53 1.25
N SER A 147 2.99 -15.75 0.55
CA SER A 147 3.68 -16.18 -0.68
C SER A 147 4.47 -17.47 -0.45
N CYS A 148 5.27 -17.55 0.61
CA CYS A 148 6.00 -18.77 0.95
C CYS A 148 5.06 -19.96 1.17
N ALA A 149 3.96 -19.76 1.89
CA ALA A 149 2.98 -20.80 2.17
C ALA A 149 2.28 -21.34 0.91
N ILE A 150 1.93 -20.45 -0.03
CA ILE A 150 1.18 -20.82 -1.25
C ILE A 150 2.06 -21.09 -2.47
N SER A 151 3.38 -20.89 -2.36
CA SER A 151 4.35 -21.02 -3.47
C SER A 151 4.17 -22.30 -4.30
N LYS A 152 3.95 -23.43 -3.64
CA LYS A 152 3.72 -24.73 -4.29
C LYS A 152 2.37 -24.82 -5.00
N ALA A 153 1.35 -24.13 -4.47
CA ALA A 153 0.00 -24.14 -5.03
C ALA A 153 -0.15 -23.21 -6.25
N LEU A 154 0.69 -22.18 -6.34
CA LEU A 154 0.72 -21.27 -7.49
C LEU A 154 1.33 -21.92 -8.75
N MET A 155 2.12 -22.98 -8.58
CA MET A 155 2.80 -23.73 -9.65
C MET A 155 3.73 -22.94 -10.62
N PRO A 156 4.37 -21.80 -10.28
CA PRO A 156 5.42 -21.26 -11.14
C PRO A 156 6.69 -22.12 -11.02
N SER A 157 7.50 -22.15 -12.09
CA SER A 157 8.83 -22.78 -12.08
C SER A 157 9.75 -22.15 -11.03
N SER A 158 9.59 -20.86 -10.72
CA SER A 158 10.19 -20.21 -9.55
C SER A 158 9.41 -18.96 -9.12
N MET A 159 9.31 -18.73 -7.81
CA MET A 159 8.75 -17.50 -7.25
C MET A 159 9.73 -16.84 -6.27
N PHE A 160 9.94 -15.53 -6.45
CA PHE A 160 10.79 -14.72 -5.59
C PHE A 160 9.96 -13.60 -4.96
N THR A 161 9.87 -13.58 -3.63
CA THR A 161 9.22 -12.47 -2.91
C THR A 161 10.30 -11.65 -2.23
N LEU A 162 10.40 -10.37 -2.62
CA LEU A 162 11.37 -9.41 -2.11
C LEU A 162 10.67 -8.46 -1.12
N ALA A 163 10.93 -8.68 0.16
CA ALA A 163 10.58 -7.73 1.22
C ALA A 163 11.68 -6.68 1.37
N VAL A 164 11.43 -5.47 0.85
CA VAL A 164 12.32 -4.33 1.05
C VAL A 164 11.85 -3.59 2.30
N VAL A 165 12.62 -3.74 3.39
CA VAL A 165 12.39 -3.08 4.69
C VAL A 165 13.01 -1.69 4.69
#